data_AF-A0A1U9A8K9-F1
#
_entry.id   AF-A0A1U9A8K9-F1
#
_cell.length_a   1.000
_cell.length_b   1.000
_cell.length_c   1.000
_cell.angle_alpha   90.00
_cell.angle_beta   90.00
_cell.angle_gamma   90.00
#
_symmetry.space_group_name_H-M   'P 1'
#
loop_
_entity.id
_entity.type
_entity.pdbx_description
1 polymer ?
#
loop_
_entity_poly.entity_id
_entity_poly.type
_entity_poly.pdbx_seq_one_letter_code
_entity_poly.pdbx_strand_id
1 'polypeptide(L)'
;KFAELKEKIDRRSGKKLEDNPKALKSGDAAIVEMIPGKPMCVESFSTYPPLGRFAVRDMRQTVAVGVIKSVEKKAAGSGKVTKSAQKAAKT
;
A
#
# COMPACT_ATOMS: atom_id res chain seq x y z
N LYS A 1 -9.26 -3.01 -1.42
CA LYS A 1 -9.62 -4.42 -1.70
C LYS A 1 -8.34 -5.16 -2.03
N PHE A 2 -8.21 -6.42 -1.63
CA PHE A 2 -7.11 -7.27 -2.07
C PHE A 2 -7.40 -7.70 -3.52
N ALA A 3 -6.53 -7.30 -4.45
CA ALA A 3 -6.70 -7.61 -5.86
C ALA A 3 -6.10 -8.99 -6.15
N GLU A 4 -4.82 -9.16 -5.82
CA GLU A 4 -4.08 -10.38 -6.09
C GLU A 4 -3.13 -10.71 -4.93
N LEU A 5 -3.13 -11.98 -4.52
CA LEU A 5 -2.15 -12.53 -3.60
C LEU A 5 -0.96 -13.02 -4.43
N LYS A 6 0.12 -12.26 -4.53
CA LYS A 6 1.25 -12.61 -5.40
C LYS A 6 2.04 -13.78 -4.85
N GLU A 7 2.42 -13.70 -3.58
CA GLU A 7 3.37 -14.65 -2.99
C GLU A 7 3.07 -14.87 -1.52
N LYS A 8 3.16 -16.12 -1.08
CA LYS A 8 3.25 -16.45 0.33
C LYS A 8 4.72 -16.46 0.73
N ILE A 9 5.06 -15.80 1.83
CA ILE A 9 6.43 -15.70 2.35
C ILE A 9 6.50 -16.26 3.76
N ASP A 10 7.63 -16.84 4.11
CA ASP A 10 7.93 -17.19 5.49
C ASP A 10 8.17 -15.91 6.31
N ARG A 11 7.46 -15.79 7.44
CA ARG A 11 7.51 -14.63 8.33
C ARG A 11 8.89 -14.41 8.95
N ARG A 12 9.70 -15.46 9.10
CA ARG A 12 11.04 -15.35 9.72
C ARG A 12 12.14 -15.16 8.69
N SER A 13 12.20 -16.03 7.69
CA SER A 13 13.28 -16.00 6.70
C SER A 13 13.02 -15.04 5.54
N GLY A 14 11.77 -14.60 5.33
CA GLY A 14 11.39 -13.79 4.18
C GLY A 14 11.45 -14.53 2.84
N LYS A 15 11.72 -15.85 2.85
CA LYS A 15 11.76 -16.67 1.64
C LYS A 15 10.35 -16.93 1.13
N LYS A 16 10.21 -16.96 -0.20
CA LYS A 16 8.97 -17.36 -0.86
C LYS A 16 8.69 -18.84 -0.57
N LEU A 17 7.46 -19.14 -0.22
CA LEU A 17 6.97 -20.49 0.03
C LEU A 17 6.13 -20.99 -1.15
N GLU A 18 5.23 -20.15 -1.65
CA GLU A 18 4.29 -20.49 -2.72
C GLU A 18 3.97 -19.23 -3.53
N ASP A 19 3.90 -19.39 -4.85
CA ASP A 19 3.45 -18.35 -5.77
C ASP A 19 1.92 -18.46 -5.95
N ASN A 20 1.23 -17.33 -5.89
CA ASN A 20 -0.23 -17.21 -6.01
C ASN A 20 -1.04 -18.11 -5.07
N PRO A 21 -0.89 -17.97 -3.73
CA PRO A 21 -1.64 -18.78 -2.78
C PRO A 21 -3.15 -18.50 -2.89
N LYS A 22 -3.98 -19.55 -2.85
CA LYS A 22 -5.45 -19.41 -2.89
C LYS A 22 -6.03 -18.70 -1.65
N ALA A 23 -5.39 -18.84 -0.49
CA ALA A 23 -5.83 -18.24 0.76
C ALA A 23 -4.65 -18.05 1.72
N LEU A 24 -4.77 -17.05 2.60
CA LEU A 24 -3.83 -16.80 3.71
C LEU A 24 -4.52 -17.10 5.04
N LYS A 25 -3.79 -17.71 5.97
CA LYS A 25 -4.26 -17.97 7.34
C LYS A 25 -3.55 -17.06 8.34
N SER A 26 -4.06 -17.04 9.57
CA SER A 26 -3.40 -16.33 10.67
C SER A 26 -1.97 -16.83 10.87
N GLY A 27 -1.02 -15.90 10.94
CA GLY A 27 0.40 -16.19 11.09
C GLY A 27 1.18 -16.25 9.77
N ASP A 28 0.50 -16.35 8.63
CA ASP A 28 1.14 -16.29 7.33
C ASP A 28 1.58 -14.86 6.99
N ALA A 29 2.68 -14.73 6.25
CA ALA A 29 3.09 -13.49 5.63
C ALA A 29 2.96 -13.62 4.11
N ALA A 30 2.66 -12.52 3.43
CA ALA A 30 2.44 -12.52 1.99
C ALA A 30 2.76 -11.18 1.35
N ILE A 31 3.01 -11.21 0.04
CA ILE A 31 3.05 -10.05 -0.82
C ILE A 31 1.71 -9.98 -1.56
N VAL A 32 1.04 -8.84 -1.43
CA VAL A 32 -0.32 -8.66 -1.92
C VAL A 32 -0.41 -7.35 -2.68
N GLU A 33 -1.08 -7.40 -3.83
CA GLU A 33 -1.45 -6.22 -4.58
C GLU A 33 -2.81 -5.69 -4.10
N MET A 34 -2.84 -4.41 -3.76
CA MET A 34 -4.00 -3.78 -3.15
C MET A 34 -4.50 -2.63 -4.02
N ILE A 35 -5.79 -2.63 -4.31
CA ILE A 35 -6.45 -1.53 -5.01
C ILE A 35 -7.31 -0.76 -3.98
N PRO A 36 -7.03 0.53 -3.73
CA PRO A 36 -7.84 1.34 -2.84
C PRO A 36 -9.20 1.63 -3.49
N GLY A 37 -10.28 1.52 -2.72
CA GLY A 37 -11.64 1.80 -3.21
C GLY A 37 -12.00 3.29 -3.24
N LYS A 38 -11.25 4.13 -2.52
CA LYS A 38 -11.37 5.58 -2.49
C LYS A 38 -10.00 6.20 -2.81
N PRO A 39 -9.94 7.44 -3.35
CA PRO A 39 -8.67 8.14 -3.54
C PRO A 39 -7.87 8.19 -2.24
N MET A 40 -6.64 7.68 -2.29
CA MET A 40 -5.76 7.55 -1.13
C MET A 40 -4.33 7.85 -1.56
N CYS A 41 -3.61 8.60 -0.73
CA CYS A 41 -2.19 8.87 -0.93
C CYS A 41 -1.39 7.96 0.01
N VAL A 42 -0.52 7.14 -0.57
CA VAL A 42 0.40 6.25 0.15
C VAL A 42 1.76 6.29 -0.53
N GLU A 43 2.82 6.02 0.23
CA GLU A 43 4.19 6.00 -0.28
C GLU A 43 4.88 4.68 0.09
N SER A 44 5.96 4.35 -0.61
CA SER A 44 6.79 3.21 -0.24
C SER A 44 7.41 3.43 1.13
N PHE A 45 7.53 2.35 1.90
CA PHE A 45 8.12 2.38 3.23
C PHE A 45 9.59 2.83 3.22
N SER A 46 10.34 2.51 2.16
CA SER A 46 11.72 2.92 1.98
C SER A 46 11.88 4.44 1.80
N THR A 47 10.94 5.09 1.10
CA THR A 47 11.02 6.51 0.79
C THR A 47 10.39 7.36 1.89
N TYR A 48 9.21 6.96 2.37
CA TYR A 48 8.48 7.68 3.40
C TYR A 48 7.90 6.69 4.44
N PRO A 49 8.71 6.28 5.43
CA PRO A 49 8.31 5.29 6.43
C PRO A 49 6.99 5.57 7.15
N PRO A 50 6.64 6.83 7.49
CA PRO A 50 5.36 7.13 8.14
C PRO A 50 4.13 6.87 7.26
N LEU A 51 4.25 7.01 5.93
CA LEU A 51 3.14 6.80 4.98
C LEU A 51 3.12 5.39 4.39
N GLY A 52 4.16 4.59 4.64
CA GLY A 52 4.30 3.23 4.14
C GLY A 52 3.87 2.12 5.11
N ARG A 53 3.48 2.44 6.35
CA ARG A 53 2.96 1.46 7.32
C ARG A 53 1.44 1.53 7.37
N PHE A 54 0.77 0.39 7.34
CA PHE A 54 -0.69 0.33 7.43
C PHE A 54 -1.17 -0.84 8.28
N ALA A 55 -2.37 -0.67 8.82
CA ALA A 55 -3.11 -1.71 9.53
C ALA A 55 -4.39 -2.03 8.76
N VAL A 56 -4.68 -3.31 8.58
CA VAL A 56 -5.93 -3.80 8.02
C VAL A 56 -6.88 -4.10 9.17
N ARG A 57 -8.07 -3.51 9.14
CA ARG A 57 -9.08 -3.69 10.18
C ARG A 57 -10.36 -4.28 9.62
N ASP A 58 -10.93 -5.23 10.35
CA ASP A 58 -12.25 -5.79 10.10
C ASP A 58 -13.01 -5.87 11.43
N MET A 59 -14.29 -5.52 11.45
CA MET A 59 -15.16 -5.52 12.64
C MET A 59 -14.49 -5.08 13.97
N ARG A 60 -13.81 -3.92 13.96
CA ARG A 60 -13.07 -3.33 15.11
C ARG A 60 -11.80 -4.08 15.55
N GLN A 61 -11.43 -5.15 14.87
CA GLN A 61 -10.21 -5.92 15.12
C GLN A 61 -9.17 -5.64 14.04
N THR A 62 -7.89 -5.68 14.42
CA THR A 62 -6.79 -5.58 13.46
C THR A 62 -6.47 -6.99 12.95
N VAL A 63 -6.74 -7.24 11.66
CA VAL A 63 -6.58 -8.57 11.05
C VAL A 63 -5.20 -8.76 10.43
N ALA A 64 -4.53 -7.67 10.03
CA ALA A 64 -3.18 -7.71 9.49
C ALA A 64 -2.46 -6.37 9.67
N VAL A 65 -1.13 -6.42 9.63
CA VAL A 65 -0.26 -5.25 9.58
C VAL A 65 0.69 -5.42 8.39
N GLY A 66 0.99 -4.31 7.70
CA GLY A 66 1.76 -4.37 6.47
C GLY A 66 2.65 -3.14 6.26
N VAL A 67 3.64 -3.33 5.40
CA VAL A 67 4.51 -2.27 4.88
C VAL A 67 4.43 -2.24 3.36
N ILE A 68 4.38 -1.04 2.80
CA ILE A 68 4.27 -0.83 1.36
C ILE A 68 5.64 -0.97 0.71
N LYS A 69 5.78 -1.95 -0.19
CA LYS A 69 7.02 -2.15 -0.96
C LYS A 69 7.11 -1.20 -2.15
N SER A 70 6.06 -1.11 -2.95
CA SER A 70 5.98 -0.29 -4.15
C SER A 70 4.59 0.33 -4.29
N VAL A 71 4.52 1.49 -4.93
CA VAL A 71 3.27 2.18 -5.24
C VAL A 71 3.31 2.59 -6.71
N GLU A 72 2.30 2.20 -7.47
CA GLU A 72 2.05 2.76 -8.79
C GLU A 72 1.24 4.05 -8.62
N LYS A 73 1.88 5.20 -8.88
CA LYS A 73 1.24 6.50 -8.73
C LYS A 73 0.31 6.73 -9.91
N LYS A 74 -0.96 7.03 -9.61
CA LYS A 74 -1.91 7.44 -10.65
C LYS A 74 -1.35 8.66 -11.38
N ALA A 75 -1.45 8.66 -12.71
CA ALA A 75 -1.06 9.79 -13.54
C ALA A 75 -1.71 11.07 -13.01
N ALA A 76 -0.86 12.04 -12.64
CA ALA A 76 -1.30 13.28 -12.03
C ALA A 76 -2.05 14.10 -13.09
N GLY A 77 -3.38 14.17 -12.98
CA GLY A 77 -4.12 15.29 -13.56
C GLY A 77 -3.74 16.56 -12.79
N SER A 78 -3.53 17.68 -13.48
CA SER A 78 -3.26 18.96 -12.84
C SER A 78 -4.40 19.27 -11.85
N GLY A 79 -4.10 19.19 -10.55
CA GLY A 79 -5.05 19.57 -9.51
C GLY A 79 -5.46 21.03 -9.68
N LYS A 80 -6.63 21.41 -9.14
CA LYS A 80 -7.09 22.80 -9.20
C LYS A 80 -6.10 23.69 -8.45
N VAL A 81 -5.36 24.52 -9.19
CA VAL A 81 -4.35 25.42 -8.63
C VAL A 81 -5.04 26.68 -8.08
N THR A 82 -4.69 27.08 -6.86
CA THR A 82 -5.20 28.32 -6.26
C THR A 82 -4.50 29.53 -6.87
N LYS A 83 -5.17 30.71 -6.86
CA LYS A 83 -4.58 31.96 -7.36
C LYS A 83 -3.28 32.33 -6.62
N SER A 84 -3.21 32.05 -5.32
CA SER A 84 -1.98 32.26 -4.53
C SER A 84 -0.83 31.35 -4.96
N ALA A 85 -1.09 30.07 -5.24
CA ALA A 85 -0.08 29.14 -5.75
C ALA A 85 0.42 29.55 -7.15
N GLN A 86 -0.46 30.04 -8.03
CA GLN A 86 -0.06 30.59 -9.34
C GLN A 86 0.82 31.83 -9.21
N LYS A 87 0.56 32.69 -8.21
CA LYS A 87 1.36 33.89 -7.95
C LYS A 87 2.74 33.52 -7.41
N ALA A 88 2.81 32.56 -6.49
CA ALA A 88 4.07 32.07 -5.91
C ALA A 88 4.95 31.36 -6.95
N ALA A 89 4.37 30.57 -7.86
CA ALA A 89 5.14 29.85 -8.89
C ALA A 89 5.71 30.75 -10.00
N LYS A 90 5.25 32.00 -10.10
CA LYS A 90 5.74 33.00 -11.06
C LYS A 90 6.79 33.95 -10.49
N THR A 91 7.07 33.84 -9.18
CA THR A 91 8.14 34.59 -8.50
C THR A 91 9.36 33.69 -8.38
#